data_AF-A0A1M6UI19-F1
#
_entry.id   AF-A0A1M6UI19-F1
#
_cell.length_a   1.000
_cell.length_b   1.000
_cell.length_c   1.000
_cell.angle_alpha   90.00
_cell.angle_beta   90.00
_cell.angle_gamma   90.00
#
_symmetry.space_group_name_H-M   'P 1'
#
loop_
_entity.id
_entity.type
_entity.pdbx_description
1 polymer ?
#
loop_
_entity_poly.entity_id
_entity_poly.type
_entity_poly.pdbx_seq_one_letter_code
_entity_poly.pdbx_strand_id
1 'polypeptide(L)'
;MLTISAHKIYGPKGIGALYINENIDIDNFIHGGFQEMKKRAGTQNVSGCVGLGYAIELATSDIENKNKKIEILRDKLINKIQTKIDGVKLNGHPTERLSNNVNVSFENQQH
;
A
#
# COMPACT_ATOMS: atom_id res chain seq x y z
N MET A 1 0.41 12.90 -9.79
CA MET A 1 -0.58 11.80 -9.89
C MET A 1 -0.39 10.85 -8.71
N LEU A 2 -1.45 10.14 -8.30
CA LEU A 2 -1.41 9.12 -7.24
C LEU A 2 -2.22 7.90 -7.69
N THR A 3 -1.68 6.68 -7.52
CA THR A 3 -2.39 5.44 -7.83
C THR A 3 -2.73 4.69 -6.54
N ILE A 4 -3.96 4.19 -6.45
CA ILE A 4 -4.47 3.45 -5.29
C ILE A 4 -5.06 2.13 -5.75
N SER A 5 -4.78 1.07 -5.00
CA SER A 5 -5.36 -0.25 -5.21
C SER A 5 -6.08 -0.71 -3.95
N ALA A 6 -7.39 -1.00 -4.06
CA ALA A 6 -8.23 -1.29 -2.90
C ALA A 6 -7.74 -2.49 -2.07
N HIS A 7 -7.34 -3.58 -2.72
CA HIS A 7 -6.91 -4.79 -2.01
C HIS A 7 -5.60 -4.64 -1.22
N LYS A 8 -4.88 -3.51 -1.34
CA LYS A 8 -3.71 -3.18 -0.50
C LYS A 8 -4.09 -2.49 0.80
N ILE A 9 -5.34 -2.03 0.90
CA ILE A 9 -5.95 -1.40 2.08
C ILE A 9 -7.20 -2.17 2.53
N TYR A 10 -7.18 -3.50 2.36
CA TYR A 10 -8.25 -4.43 2.77
C TYR A 10 -9.60 -4.25 2.04
N GLY A 11 -9.63 -3.51 0.93
CA GLY A 11 -10.81 -3.38 0.07
C GLY A 11 -10.95 -4.51 -0.97
N PRO A 12 -12.00 -4.46 -1.80
CA PRO A 12 -12.27 -5.50 -2.79
C PRO A 12 -11.20 -5.59 -3.90
N LYS A 13 -11.04 -6.78 -4.51
CA LYS A 13 -10.14 -6.96 -5.67
C LYS A 13 -10.78 -6.38 -6.93
N GLY A 14 -9.95 -6.04 -7.92
CA GLY A 14 -10.42 -5.56 -9.24
C GLY A 14 -10.91 -4.11 -9.28
N ILE A 15 -10.67 -3.34 -8.21
CA ILE A 15 -10.96 -1.90 -8.17
C ILE A 15 -9.75 -1.13 -7.64
N GLY A 16 -9.57 0.08 -8.15
CA GLY A 16 -8.53 1.03 -7.78
C GLY A 16 -8.93 2.43 -8.22
N ALA A 17 -8.08 3.40 -7.92
CA ALA A 17 -8.28 4.80 -8.29
C ALA A 17 -6.97 5.40 -8.81
N LEU A 18 -7.11 6.32 -9.76
CA LEU A 18 -6.03 7.18 -10.23
C LEU A 18 -6.43 8.62 -9.98
N TYR A 19 -5.69 9.30 -9.12
CA TYR A 19 -5.81 10.74 -8.94
C TYR A 19 -4.86 11.45 -9.90
N ILE A 20 -5.43 12.33 -10.73
CA ILE A 20 -4.74 13.14 -11.70
C ILE A 20 -4.85 14.59 -11.23
N ASN A 21 -3.72 15.28 -11.14
CA ASN A 21 -3.74 16.71 -10.82
C ASN A 21 -4.33 17.46 -12.02
N GLU A 22 -5.16 18.48 -11.77
CA GLU A 22 -5.81 19.28 -12.80
C GLU A 22 -4.84 19.89 -13.85
N ASN A 23 -3.58 20.10 -13.47
CA ASN A 23 -2.54 20.63 -14.34
C ASN A 23 -1.84 19.57 -15.21
N ILE A 24 -2.30 18.32 -15.17
CA ILE A 24 -1.72 17.20 -15.93
C ILE A 24 -2.78 16.65 -16.86
N ASP A 25 -2.54 16.74 -18.17
CA ASP A 25 -3.34 16.03 -19.16
C ASP A 25 -2.74 14.66 -19.45
N ILE A 26 -3.60 13.66 -19.60
CA ILE A 26 -3.21 12.29 -19.92
C ILE A 26 -4.09 11.74 -21.04
N ASP A 27 -3.48 10.99 -21.95
CA ASP A 27 -4.20 10.25 -22.98
C ASP A 27 -4.93 9.05 -22.39
N ASN A 28 -6.02 8.67 -23.04
CA ASN A 28 -6.83 7.54 -22.63
C ASN A 28 -6.11 6.23 -22.96
N PHE A 29 -5.89 5.40 -21.96
CA PHE A 29 -5.43 4.04 -22.22
C PHE A 29 -6.55 3.14 -22.77
N ILE A 30 -7.77 3.31 -22.24
CA ILE A 30 -8.97 2.57 -22.67
C ILE A 30 -9.91 3.53 -23.38
N HIS A 31 -10.07 3.32 -24.69
CA HIS A 31 -10.94 4.09 -25.56
C HIS A 31 -12.37 3.53 -25.57
N GLY A 32 -13.37 4.39 -25.77
CA GLY A 32 -14.77 3.99 -25.79
C GLY A 32 -15.70 5.12 -25.32
N GLY A 33 -16.70 4.79 -24.50
CA GLY A 33 -17.66 5.75 -23.97
C GLY A 33 -17.06 6.83 -23.06
N PHE A 34 -17.91 7.75 -22.61
CA PHE A 34 -17.53 8.95 -21.85
C PHE A 34 -17.51 8.77 -20.32
N GLN A 35 -17.40 7.53 -19.82
CA GLN A 35 -17.30 7.27 -18.38
C GLN A 35 -15.99 7.82 -17.77
N GLU A 36 -15.93 7.95 -16.44
CA GLU A 36 -14.75 8.40 -15.69
C GLU A 36 -14.13 9.70 -16.28
N MET A 37 -14.95 10.75 -16.46
CA MET A 37 -14.54 12.03 -17.05
C MET A 37 -13.94 11.91 -18.46
N LYS A 38 -14.40 10.93 -19.24
CA LYS A 38 -13.85 10.56 -20.54
C LYS A 38 -12.40 10.06 -20.48
N LYS A 39 -11.89 9.68 -19.30
CA LYS A 39 -10.51 9.21 -19.11
C LYS A 39 -10.36 7.69 -19.08
N ARG A 40 -11.45 6.95 -18.79
CA ARG A 40 -11.45 5.49 -18.83
C ARG A 40 -12.83 4.96 -19.23
N ALA A 41 -12.91 4.38 -20.42
CA ALA A 41 -14.15 3.79 -20.90
C ALA A 41 -14.55 2.51 -20.12
N GLY A 42 -15.85 2.23 -20.11
CA GLY A 42 -16.46 1.04 -19.49
C GLY A 42 -17.46 1.41 -18.39
N THR A 43 -18.46 0.55 -18.18
CA THR A 43 -19.45 0.73 -17.11
C THR A 43 -18.76 0.71 -15.74
N GLN A 44 -19.12 1.66 -14.89
CA GLN A 44 -18.53 1.81 -13.57
C GLN A 44 -18.92 0.63 -12.67
N ASN A 45 -17.94 0.07 -11.96
CA ASN A 45 -18.19 -0.91 -10.92
C ASN A 45 -18.60 -0.21 -9.63
N VAL A 46 -19.86 0.22 -9.54
CA VAL A 46 -20.39 1.02 -8.41
C VAL A 46 -20.16 0.32 -7.07
N SER A 47 -20.45 -0.97 -6.97
CA SER A 47 -20.20 -1.76 -5.75
C SER A 47 -18.71 -1.78 -5.37
N GLY A 48 -17.83 -1.90 -6.36
CA GLY A 48 -16.38 -1.78 -6.17
C GLY A 48 -15.97 -0.39 -5.66
N CYS A 49 -16.52 0.68 -6.24
CA CYS A 49 -16.25 2.05 -5.82
C CYS A 49 -16.68 2.30 -4.37
N VAL A 50 -17.89 1.86 -3.98
CA VAL A 50 -18.37 1.95 -2.60
C VAL A 50 -17.47 1.17 -1.65
N GLY A 51 -17.09 -0.06 -2.02
CA GLY A 51 -16.18 -0.88 -1.22
C GLY A 51 -14.79 -0.26 -1.06
N LEU A 52 -14.24 0.37 -2.10
CA LEU A 52 -12.99 1.12 -2.00
C LEU A 52 -13.14 2.34 -1.08
N GLY A 53 -14.22 3.11 -1.20
CA GLY A 53 -14.48 4.27 -0.34
C GLY A 53 -14.52 3.91 1.14
N TYR A 54 -15.26 2.85 1.49
CA TYR A 54 -15.34 2.36 2.87
C TYR A 54 -13.98 1.82 3.37
N ALA A 55 -13.22 1.12 2.51
CA ALA A 55 -11.88 0.66 2.86
C ALA A 55 -10.92 1.83 3.16
N ILE A 56 -11.00 2.91 2.38
CA ILE A 56 -10.22 4.14 2.62
C ILE A 56 -10.61 4.73 3.98
N GLU A 57 -11.91 4.91 4.24
CA GLU A 57 -12.40 5.47 5.51
C GLU A 57 -11.86 4.67 6.72
N LEU A 58 -11.98 3.34 6.68
CA LEU A 58 -11.45 2.47 7.72
C LEU A 58 -9.92 2.51 7.83
N ALA A 59 -9.20 2.63 6.71
CA ALA A 59 -7.74 2.72 6.72
C ALA A 59 -7.25 4.05 7.32
N THR A 60 -7.97 5.15 7.08
CA THR A 60 -7.56 6.50 7.49
C THR A 60 -8.13 6.95 8.83
N SER A 61 -9.19 6.32 9.34
CA SER A 61 -9.90 6.74 10.56
C SER A 61 -9.03 6.84 11.81
N ASP A 62 -7.94 6.07 11.87
CA ASP A 62 -7.01 6.05 13.00
C ASP A 62 -5.60 5.65 12.54
N ILE A 63 -5.12 6.29 11.48
CA ILE A 63 -3.89 5.89 10.80
C ILE A 63 -2.65 6.01 11.71
N GLU A 64 -2.60 7.06 12.54
CA GLU A 64 -1.45 7.33 13.41
C GLU A 64 -1.30 6.25 14.49
N ASN A 65 -2.37 5.92 15.22
CA ASN A 65 -2.28 4.94 16.29
C ASN A 65 -2.09 3.52 15.75
N LYS A 66 -2.73 3.17 14.62
CA LYS A 66 -2.47 1.90 13.92
C LYS A 66 -1.00 1.79 13.53
N ASN A 67 -0.44 2.83 12.93
CA ASN A 67 0.98 2.85 12.55
C ASN A 67 1.90 2.72 13.77
N LYS A 68 1.67 3.49 14.84
CA LYS A 68 2.46 3.41 16.08
C LYS A 68 2.43 1.99 16.68
N LYS A 69 1.25 1.35 16.72
CA LYS A 69 1.11 -0.01 17.24
C LYS A 69 1.89 -1.03 16.41
N ILE A 70 1.80 -0.94 15.08
CA ILE A 70 2.49 -1.85 14.17
C ILE A 70 4.00 -1.61 14.23
N GLU A 71 4.44 -0.37 14.29
CA GLU A 71 5.84 0.02 14.44
C GLU A 71 6.50 -0.58 15.68
N ILE A 72 5.84 -0.53 16.85
CA ILE A 72 6.33 -1.17 18.07
C ILE A 72 6.54 -2.68 17.86
N LEU A 73 5.61 -3.34 17.16
CA LEU A 73 5.71 -4.78 16.88
C LEU A 73 6.83 -5.08 15.87
N ARG A 74 6.97 -4.25 14.83
CA ARG A 74 8.04 -4.33 13.83
C ARG A 74 9.41 -4.22 14.50
N ASP A 75 9.62 -3.21 15.33
CA ASP A 75 10.91 -2.96 15.97
C ASP A 75 11.26 -4.07 16.94
N LYS A 76 10.26 -4.56 17.70
CA LYS A 76 10.43 -5.73 18.56
C LYS A 76 10.83 -6.97 17.77
N LEU A 77 10.28 -7.16 16.56
CA LEU A 77 10.63 -8.27 15.69
C LEU A 77 12.06 -8.13 15.14
N ILE A 78 12.40 -6.96 14.59
CA ILE A 78 13.74 -6.66 14.07
C ILE A 78 14.80 -6.89 15.15
N ASN A 79 14.61 -6.31 16.34
CA ASN A 79 15.53 -6.44 17.46
C ASN A 79 15.71 -7.90 17.86
N LYS A 80 14.62 -8.68 17.95
CA LYS A 80 14.70 -10.10 18.29
C LYS A 80 15.43 -10.93 17.24
N ILE A 81 15.23 -10.63 15.95
CA ILE A 81 15.92 -11.35 14.87
C ILE A 81 17.42 -11.06 14.94
N GLN A 82 17.81 -9.78 15.00
CA GLN A 82 19.22 -9.38 14.99
C GLN A 82 19.98 -9.80 16.25
N THR A 83 19.30 -9.92 17.39
CA THR A 83 19.94 -10.34 18.65
C THR A 83 20.00 -11.85 18.84
N LYS A 84 19.16 -12.63 18.14
CA LYS A 84 19.09 -14.09 18.30
C LYS A 84 19.70 -14.89 17.16
N ILE A 85 19.92 -14.27 16.01
CA ILE A 85 20.40 -14.97 14.82
C ILE A 85 21.62 -14.23 14.30
N ASP A 86 22.76 -14.93 14.31
CA ASP A 86 24.00 -14.42 13.77
C ASP A 86 23.96 -14.34 12.24
N GLY A 87 24.64 -13.34 11.68
CA GLY A 87 24.69 -13.13 10.23
C GLY A 87 23.43 -12.49 9.64
N VAL A 88 22.55 -11.90 10.45
CA VAL A 88 21.36 -11.20 9.93
C VAL A 88 21.60 -9.73 9.68
N LYS A 89 21.23 -9.28 8.49
CA LYS A 89 21.25 -7.87 8.07
C LYS A 89 19.85 -7.37 7.74
N LEU A 90 19.49 -6.20 8.25
CA LEU A 90 18.25 -5.51 7.87
C LEU A 90 18.43 -4.81 6.51
N ASN A 91 17.47 -4.99 5.61
CA ASN A 91 17.42 -4.32 4.32
C ASN A 91 16.61 -3.02 4.40
N GLY A 92 17.15 -1.94 3.82
CA GLY A 92 16.55 -0.59 3.82
C GLY A 92 16.87 0.23 5.07
N HIS A 93 16.31 1.45 5.16
CA HIS A 93 16.54 2.35 6.30
C HIS A 93 15.94 1.76 7.59
N PRO A 94 16.60 1.92 8.76
CA PRO A 94 16.07 1.41 10.03
C PRO A 94 14.76 2.12 10.46
N THR A 95 14.64 3.42 10.19
CA THR A 95 13.51 4.25 10.67
C THR A 95 12.64 4.84 9.56
N GLU A 96 13.19 5.03 8.35
CA GLU A 96 12.47 5.65 7.23
C GLU A 96 11.89 4.53 6.35
N ARG A 97 10.96 3.79 6.95
CA ARG A 97 10.36 2.60 6.34
C ARG A 97 8.90 2.51 6.74
N LEU A 98 8.14 1.72 5.98
CA LEU A 98 6.75 1.42 6.33
C LEU A 98 6.67 0.75 7.71
N SER A 99 5.69 1.15 8.51
CA SER A 99 5.44 0.65 9.88
C SER A 99 5.33 -0.88 9.94
N ASN A 100 4.83 -1.50 8.87
CA ASN A 100 4.58 -2.94 8.77
C ASN A 100 5.66 -3.74 8.02
N ASN A 101 6.78 -3.13 7.63
CA ASN A 101 7.78 -3.79 6.79
C ASN A 101 9.01 -4.27 7.58
N VAL A 102 9.29 -5.57 7.51
CA VAL A 102 10.56 -6.18 7.90
C VAL A 102 11.09 -6.95 6.69
N ASN A 103 12.28 -6.58 6.24
CA ASN A 103 13.00 -7.27 5.17
C ASN A 103 14.44 -7.48 5.66
N VAL A 104 14.88 -8.72 5.76
CA VAL A 104 16.20 -9.08 6.27
C VAL A 104 16.87 -10.10 5.35
N SER A 105 18.19 -10.06 5.30
CA SER A 105 19.04 -11.05 4.66
C SER A 105 19.77 -11.86 5.71
N PHE A 106 19.91 -13.16 5.46
CA PHE A 106 20.70 -14.08 6.28
C PHE A 106 21.96 -14.41 5.49
N GLU A 107 23.11 -13.99 5.98
CA GLU A 107 24.39 -14.40 5.40
C GLU A 107 24.67 -15.85 5.78
N ASN A 108 25.13 -16.63 4.80
CA ASN A 108 25.28 -18.08 4.86
C ASN A 108 25.81 -18.56 6.23
N GLN A 109 24.92 -19.11 7.04
CA GLN A 109 25.33 -19.94 8.17
C GLN A 109 25.96 -21.19 7.55
N GLN A 110 27.29 -21.21 7.48
CA GLN A 110 28.00 -22.43 7.11
C GLN A 110 27.65 -23.48 8.15
N HIS A 111 27.06 -24.58 7.66
CA HIS A 111 26.93 -25.83 8.41
C HIS A 111 28.29 -26.36 8.83
#